data_AF-A0A966E0P9-F1
#
_entry.id   AF-A0A966E0P9-F1
#
_cell.length_a   1.000
_cell.length_b   1.000
_cell.length_c   1.000
_cell.angle_alpha   90.00
_cell.angle_beta   90.00
_cell.angle_gamma   90.00
#
_symmetry.space_group_name_H-M   'P 1'
#
loop_
_entity.id
_entity.type
_entity.pdbx_description
1 polymer ?
#
loop_
_entity_poly.entity_id
_entity_poly.type
_entity_poly.pdbx_seq_one_letter_code
_entity_poly.pdbx_strand_id
1 'polypeptide(L)' 'EKEFDELKKHFSESEIVEIVGAIGLFGYLNRWNDTMATALEPLPAERAERIIGESLEWSAGKHGGD' A
#
# COMPACT_ATOMS: atom_id res chain seq x y z
N GLU A 1 -19.55 3.45 12.55
CA GLU A 1 -20.80 2.75 12.17
C GLU A 1 -21.29 3.22 10.82
N LYS A 2 -21.44 4.54 10.62
CA LYS A 2 -21.78 5.14 9.32
C LYS A 2 -20.94 4.62 8.14
N GLU A 3 -19.63 4.40 8.31
CA GLU A 3 -18.77 3.87 7.24
C GLU A 3 -19.14 2.43 6.86
N PHE A 4 -19.44 1.60 7.85
CA PHE A 4 -19.87 0.21 7.63
C PHE A 4 -21.27 0.14 7.02
N ASP A 5 -22.15 1.08 7.36
CA ASP A 5 -23.48 1.18 6.74
C ASP A 5 -23.39 1.53 5.25
N GLU A 6 -22.45 2.40 4.84
CA GLU A 6 -22.20 2.67 3.43
C GLU A 6 -21.60 1.45 2.71
N LEU A 7 -20.64 0.76 3.33
CA LEU A 7 -20.05 -0.45 2.76
C LEU A 7 -21.10 -1.55 2.54
N LYS A 8 -22.02 -1.74 3.49
CA LYS A 8 -23.10 -2.73 3.40
C LYS A 8 -24.07 -2.50 2.24
N LYS A 9 -24.06 -1.31 1.61
CA LYS A 9 -24.84 -1.05 0.38
C LYS A 9 -24.22 -1.70 -0.86
N HIS A 10 -22.94 -2.06 -0.81
CA HIS A 10 -22.15 -2.52 -1.96
C HIS A 10 -21.49 -3.89 -1.75
N PHE A 11 -21.27 -4.29 -0.49
CA PHE A 11 -20.52 -5.48 -0.13
C PHE A 11 -21.27 -6.31 0.92
N SER A 12 -21.13 -7.62 0.83
CA SER A 12 -21.55 -8.55 1.88
C SER A 12 -20.69 -8.41 3.13
N GLU A 13 -21.18 -8.89 4.27
CA GLU A 13 -20.41 -8.83 5.52
C GLU A 13 -19.06 -9.56 5.43
N SER A 14 -19.00 -10.68 4.72
CA SER A 14 -17.74 -11.42 4.49
C SER A 14 -16.75 -10.60 3.66
N GLU A 15 -17.19 -9.97 2.57
CA GLU A 15 -16.33 -9.10 1.75
C GLU A 15 -15.82 -7.88 2.53
N ILE A 16 -16.66 -7.31 3.39
CA ILE A 16 -16.25 -6.20 4.28
C ILE A 16 -15.16 -6.66 5.25
N VAL A 17 -15.28 -7.87 5.83
CA VAL A 17 -14.25 -8.45 6.70
C VAL A 17 -12.94 -8.62 5.93
N GLU A 18 -12.98 -9.09 4.69
CA GLU A 18 -11.80 -9.22 3.84
C GLU A 18 -11.15 -7.87 3.52
N ILE A 19 -11.94 -6.85 3.18
CA ILE A 19 -11.45 -5.49 2.93
C ILE A 19 -10.72 -4.93 4.16
N VAL A 20 -11.37 -5.00 5.33
CA VAL A 20 -10.78 -4.49 6.58
C VAL A 20 -9.57 -5.32 6.99
N GLY A 21 -9.59 -6.64 6.76
CA GLY A 21 -8.46 -7.53 6.97
C GLY A 21 -7.25 -7.16 6.11
N ALA A 22 -7.46 -6.88 4.81
CA ALA A 22 -6.41 -6.42 3.91
C ALA A 22 -5.85 -5.05 4.34
N ILE A 23 -6.72 -4.11 4.71
CA ILE A 23 -6.30 -2.81 5.26
C ILE A 23 -5.42 -2.99 6.50
N GLY A 24 -5.81 -3.88 7.42
CA GLY A 24 -5.03 -4.19 8.63
C GLY A 24 -3.67 -4.80 8.30
N LEU A 25 -3.63 -5.79 7.42
CA LEU A 25 -2.40 -6.46 6.99
C LEU A 25 -1.42 -5.48 6.34
N PHE A 26 -1.88 -4.71 5.35
CA PHE A 26 -1.02 -3.73 4.69
C PHE A 26 -0.69 -2.55 5.61
N GLY A 27 -1.55 -2.21 6.57
CA GLY A 27 -1.23 -1.24 7.62
C GLY A 27 -0.05 -1.66 8.51
N TYR A 28 0.05 -2.96 8.82
CA TYR A 28 1.20 -3.55 9.50
C TYR A 28 2.44 -3.55 8.58
N LEU A 29 2.32 -4.09 7.36
CA LEU A 29 3.44 -4.21 6.42
C LEU A 29 4.03 -2.86 6.02
N ASN A 30 3.20 -1.83 5.83
CA ASN A 30 3.66 -0.47 5.53
C ASN A 30 4.55 0.06 6.67
N ARG A 31 4.13 -0.12 7.92
CA ARG A 31 4.92 0.32 9.10
C ARG A 31 6.19 -0.50 9.28
N TRP A 32 6.09 -1.82 9.08
CA TRP A 32 7.24 -2.71 9.14
C TRP A 32 8.30 -2.33 8.10
N ASN A 33 7.92 -2.24 6.82
CA ASN A 33 8.84 -1.91 5.74
C ASN A 33 9.41 -0.50 5.88
N ASP A 34 8.61 0.47 6.34
CA ASP A 34 9.11 1.82 6.63
C ASP A 34 10.16 1.82 7.75
N THR A 35 9.94 1.04 8.81
CA THR A 35 10.88 0.93 9.94
C THR A 35 12.16 0.21 9.52
N MET A 36 12.03 -0.89 8.79
CA MET A 36 13.16 -1.72 8.37
C MET A 36 13.88 -1.19 7.13
N ALA A 37 13.35 -0.13 6.50
CA ALA A 37 13.83 0.43 5.23
C ALA A 37 14.07 -0.67 4.17
N THR A 38 13.12 -1.62 4.07
CA THR A 38 13.26 -2.75 3.14
C THR A 38 13.51 -2.23 1.73
N ALA A 39 14.61 -2.65 1.11
CA ALA A 39 14.97 -2.20 -0.23
C ALA A 39 13.94 -2.66 -1.26
N LEU A 40 13.61 -1.78 -2.20
CA LEU A 40 12.77 -2.14 -3.33
C LEU A 40 13.51 -3.10 -4.25
N GLU A 41 12.79 -4.09 -4.76
CA GLU A 41 13.31 -4.94 -5.83
C GLU A 41 13.46 -4.13 -7.12
N PRO A 42 14.37 -4.51 -8.03
CA PRO A 42 14.65 -3.74 -9.24
C PRO A 42 13.41 -3.49 -10.12
N LEU A 43 12.55 -4.50 -10.26
CA LEU A 43 11.37 -4.41 -11.12
C LEU A 43 10.33 -3.38 -10.58
N PRO A 44 9.90 -3.43 -9.30
CA PRO A 44 9.07 -2.37 -8.71
C PRO A 44 9.67 -0.96 -8.81
N ALA A 45 10.98 -0.82 -8.55
CA ALA A 45 11.66 0.47 -8.62
C ALA A 45 11.63 1.05 -10.05
N GLU A 46 11.98 0.24 -11.05
CA GLU A 46 11.94 0.64 -12.47
C GLU A 46 10.52 1.04 -12.89
N ARG A 47 9.51 0.28 -12.46
CA ARG A 47 8.11 0.58 -12.78
C ARG A 47 7.66 1.90 -12.15
N ALA A 48 8.00 2.15 -10.89
CA ALA A 48 7.65 3.38 -10.20
C ALA A 48 8.30 4.59 -10.87
N GLU A 49 9.60 4.53 -11.13
CA GLU A 49 10.35 5.60 -11.82
C GLU A 49 9.70 5.95 -13.16
N ARG A 50 9.39 4.93 -13.96
CA ARG A 50 8.81 5.12 -15.30
C ARG A 50 7.39 5.69 -15.30
N ILE A 51 6.58 5.35 -14.29
CA ILE A 51 5.15 5.74 -14.26
C ILE A 51 4.96 7.07 -13.53
N ILE A 52 5.69 7.28 -12.42
CA ILE A 52 5.46 8.38 -11.49
C ILE A 52 6.72 9.18 -11.12
N GLY A 53 7.91 8.82 -11.62
CA GLY A 53 9.17 9.53 -11.32
C GLY A 53 9.09 11.01 -11.64
N GLU A 54 8.90 11.36 -12.91
CA GLU A 54 8.82 12.77 -13.32
C GLU A 54 7.50 13.45 -12.91
N SER A 55 6.38 12.74 -13.03
CA SER A 55 5.05 13.35 -12.86
C SER A 55 4.71 13.67 -11.40
N LEU A 56 5.29 12.93 -10.44
CA LEU A 56 5.06 13.10 -9.01
C LEU A 56 6.36 13.37 -8.23
N GLU A 57 7.47 13.67 -8.92
CA GLU A 57 8.80 13.83 -8.31
C GLU A 57 9.16 12.66 -7.38
N TRP A 58 8.79 11.45 -7.80
CA TRP A 58 8.95 10.26 -6.98
C TRP A 58 10.41 9.81 -6.91
N SER A 59 10.82 9.28 -5.75
CA SER A 59 12.13 8.67 -5.53
C SER A 59 12.00 7.50 -4.55
N ALA A 60 12.86 6.49 -4.70
CA ALA A 60 12.92 5.33 -3.80
C ALA A 60 13.31 5.71 -2.36
N GLY A 61 13.97 6.88 -2.16
CA GLY A 61 14.39 7.36 -0.84
C GLY A 61 15.19 6.30 -0.07
N LYS A 62 14.81 6.06 1.19
CA LYS A 62 15.46 5.06 2.06
C LYS A 62 15.33 3.60 1.59
N HIS A 63 14.55 3.35 0.54
CA HIS A 63 14.33 2.01 -0.03
C HIS A 63 15.15 1.76 -1.30
N GLY A 64 16.06 2.66 -1.69
CA GLY A 64 16.82 2.60 -2.94
C GLY A 64 17.85 1.47 -3.06
N GLY A 65 18.09 0.70 -2.00
CA GLY A 65 19.27 -0.18 -1.92
C GLY A 65 20.58 0.62 -1.81
N ASP A 66 21.66 -0.03 -1.42
CA ASP A 66 23.02 0.52 -1.58
C ASP A 66 23.53 0.31 -3.01
#